data_AF-A0A167HJQ9-F1
#
_entry.id   AF-A0A167HJQ9-F1
#
_cell.length_a   1.000
_cell.length_b   1.000
_cell.length_c   1.000
_cell.angle_alpha   90.00
_cell.angle_beta   90.00
_cell.angle_gamma   90.00
#
_symmetry.space_group_name_H-M   'P 1'
#
loop_
_entity.id
_entity.type
_entity.pdbx_description
1 polymer ?
#
loop_
_entity_poly.entity_id
_entity_poly.type
_entity_poly.pdbx_seq_one_letter_code
_entity_poly.pdbx_strand_id
1 'polypeptide(L)'
;MCHNIVYGRLHKPCGCFIAMSTEKKDCNSPQCLFSTSHPPTCRSRNCDSMMNVPKQVPIRISPVNCPDCTRDKGERARINALKDAWRAKGTPPQTPAASQGVQSWSG
;
A
#
# COMPACT_ATOMS: atom_id res chain seq x y z
N MET A 1 -22.93 -9.52 -7.31
CA MET A 1 -22.38 -8.38 -8.09
C MET A 1 -21.01 -8.76 -8.65
N CYS A 2 -20.58 -8.13 -9.75
CA CYS A 2 -19.23 -8.29 -10.30
C CYS A 2 -18.18 -7.88 -9.26
N HIS A 3 -16.99 -8.48 -9.31
CA HIS A 3 -15.87 -8.08 -8.45
C HIS A 3 -14.55 -8.22 -9.18
N ASN A 4 -13.51 -7.55 -8.69
CA ASN A 4 -12.16 -7.74 -9.19
C ASN A 4 -11.47 -8.85 -8.40
N ILE A 5 -10.72 -9.71 -9.08
CA ILE A 5 -9.77 -10.64 -8.50
C ILE A 5 -8.39 -10.03 -8.71
N VAL A 6 -7.70 -9.72 -7.62
CA VAL A 6 -6.34 -9.19 -7.65
C VAL A 6 -5.40 -10.35 -7.40
N TYR A 7 -4.67 -10.76 -8.42
CA TYR A 7 -3.64 -11.76 -8.33
C TYR A 7 -2.32 -11.12 -7.93
N GLY A 8 -1.55 -11.80 -7.10
CA GLY A 8 -0.30 -11.23 -6.62
C GLY A 8 0.63 -12.22 -5.94
N ARG A 9 1.66 -11.65 -5.34
CA ARG A 9 2.67 -12.37 -4.57
C ARG A 9 2.50 -12.05 -3.09
N LEU A 10 2.35 -13.07 -2.26
CA LEU A 10 2.37 -12.94 -0.81
C LEU A 10 3.78 -13.21 -0.27
N HIS A 11 4.35 -12.24 0.44
CA HIS A 11 5.63 -12.39 1.15
C HIS A 11 5.37 -12.91 2.56
N LYS A 12 5.50 -14.23 2.78
CA LYS A 12 5.19 -14.88 4.06
C LYS A 12 5.85 -14.24 5.29
N PRO A 13 7.15 -13.84 5.25
CA PRO A 13 7.81 -13.30 6.43
C PRO A 13 7.27 -11.95 6.92
N CYS A 14 6.70 -11.13 6.03
CA CYS A 14 6.18 -9.81 6.39
C CYS A 14 4.67 -9.66 6.19
N GLY A 15 3.99 -10.67 5.63
CA GLY A 15 2.55 -10.64 5.35
C GLY A 15 2.13 -9.72 4.21
N CYS A 16 3.07 -9.02 3.55
CA CYS A 16 2.74 -8.09 2.48
C CYS A 16 2.29 -8.82 1.21
N PHE A 17 1.17 -8.37 0.65
CA PHE A 17 0.68 -8.79 -0.66
C PHE A 17 1.03 -7.74 -1.71
N ILE A 18 1.76 -8.14 -2.75
CA ILE A 18 2.09 -7.29 -3.89
C ILE A 18 1.21 -7.70 -5.07
N ALA A 19 0.33 -6.79 -5.50
CA ALA A 19 -0.51 -6.99 -6.67
C ALA A 19 0.35 -7.12 -7.94
N MET A 20 -0.02 -8.04 -8.82
CA MET A 20 0.69 -8.30 -10.09
C MET A 20 -0.25 -8.19 -11.30
N SER A 21 -1.48 -8.67 -11.17
CA SER A 21 -2.51 -8.54 -12.20
C SER A 21 -3.90 -8.48 -11.57
N THR A 22 -4.84 -7.93 -12.31
CA THR A 22 -6.24 -7.80 -11.87
C THR A 22 -7.16 -8.31 -12.97
N GLU A 23 -8.14 -9.12 -12.61
CA GLU A 23 -9.17 -9.64 -13.51
C GLU A 23 -10.56 -9.27 -13.00
N LYS A 24 -11.46 -8.85 -13.88
CA LYS A 24 -12.87 -8.64 -13.53
C LYS A 24 -13.62 -9.96 -13.61
N LYS A 25 -14.16 -10.44 -12.49
CA LYS A 25 -15.09 -11.56 -12.49
C LYS A 25 -16.52 -11.06 -12.71
N ASP A 26 -17.07 -11.44 -13.86
CA ASP A 26 -18.47 -11.20 -14.18
C ASP A 26 -19.40 -12.03 -13.28
N CYS A 27 -20.49 -11.43 -12.83
CA CYS A 27 -21.54 -12.11 -12.08
C CYS A 27 -22.71 -12.55 -12.97
N ASN A 28 -22.69 -12.24 -14.27
CA ASN A 28 -23.70 -12.61 -15.27
C ASN A 28 -25.14 -12.20 -14.92
N SER A 29 -25.30 -11.20 -14.04
CA SER A 29 -26.61 -10.71 -13.62
C SER A 29 -27.08 -9.61 -14.57
N PRO A 30 -28.33 -9.64 -15.07
CA PRO A 30 -28.89 -8.55 -15.87
C PRO A 30 -29.18 -7.29 -15.03
N GLN A 31 -29.18 -7.40 -13.70
CA GLN A 31 -29.36 -6.26 -12.80
C GLN A 31 -28.05 -5.54 -12.45
N CYS A 32 -26.89 -6.10 -12.80
CA CYS A 32 -25.59 -5.52 -12.46
C CYS A 32 -25.02 -4.70 -13.62
N LEU A 33 -24.81 -3.41 -13.43
CA LEU A 33 -24.32 -2.50 -14.50
C LEU A 33 -22.96 -2.94 -15.09
N PHE A 34 -22.14 -3.66 -14.32
CA PHE A 34 -20.79 -4.09 -14.73
C PHE A 34 -20.75 -5.46 -15.42
N SER A 35 -21.89 -6.14 -15.46
CA SER A 35 -22.05 -7.48 -16.03
C SER A 35 -22.18 -7.42 -17.55
N THR A 36 -21.64 -8.40 -18.25
CA THR A 36 -21.81 -8.51 -19.71
C THR A 36 -23.24 -8.86 -20.11
N SER A 37 -24.01 -9.49 -19.22
CA SER A 37 -25.43 -9.77 -19.40
C SER A 37 -26.32 -8.53 -19.20
N HIS A 38 -25.77 -7.39 -18.81
CA HIS A 38 -26.54 -6.18 -18.58
C HIS A 38 -26.87 -5.46 -19.90
N PRO A 39 -28.14 -5.08 -20.14
CA PRO A 39 -28.51 -4.42 -21.38
C PRO A 39 -27.87 -3.03 -21.50
N PRO A 40 -27.22 -2.70 -22.64
CA PRO A 40 -26.50 -1.43 -22.81
C PRO A 40 -27.41 -0.19 -22.79
N THR A 41 -28.72 -0.37 -22.98
CA THR A 41 -29.73 0.71 -22.99
C THR A 41 -30.46 0.87 -21.66
N CYS A 42 -30.12 0.08 -20.64
CA CYS A 42 -30.80 0.14 -19.36
C CYS A 42 -30.48 1.46 -18.62
N ARG A 43 -31.53 2.14 -18.14
CA ARG A 43 -31.43 3.37 -17.33
C ARG A 43 -32.13 3.23 -15.97
N SER A 44 -32.44 2.00 -15.58
CA SER A 44 -33.13 1.74 -14.32
C SER A 44 -32.23 2.11 -13.13
N ARG A 45 -32.80 2.79 -12.14
CA ARG A 45 -32.12 3.07 -10.86
C ARG A 45 -32.04 1.85 -9.95
N ASN A 46 -32.77 0.78 -10.27
CA ASN A 46 -32.78 -0.47 -9.50
C ASN A 46 -31.60 -1.39 -9.85
N CYS A 47 -30.74 -0.98 -10.79
CA CYS A 47 -29.57 -1.75 -11.14
C CYS A 47 -28.43 -1.52 -10.15
N ASP A 48 -27.75 -2.61 -9.84
CA ASP A 48 -26.56 -2.66 -9.02
C ASP A 48 -25.43 -1.87 -9.70
N SER A 49 -25.17 -0.67 -9.18
CA SER A 49 -24.17 0.28 -9.68
C SER A 49 -22.84 0.23 -8.92
N MET A 50 -22.69 -0.71 -7.99
CA MET A 50 -21.43 -0.97 -7.28
C MET A 50 -20.85 -2.35 -7.64
N MET A 51 -19.52 -2.44 -7.62
CA MET A 51 -18.83 -3.72 -7.64
C MET A 51 -18.64 -4.22 -6.20
N ASN A 52 -18.57 -5.53 -6.05
CA ASN A 52 -18.19 -6.16 -4.79
C ASN A 52 -16.71 -5.91 -4.48
N VAL A 53 -16.35 -6.04 -3.20
CA VAL A 53 -14.98 -5.87 -2.70
C VAL A 53 -14.00 -6.75 -3.49
N PRO A 54 -12.85 -6.21 -3.95
CA PRO A 54 -11.85 -7.01 -4.65
C PRO A 54 -11.33 -8.16 -3.80
N LYS A 55 -11.24 -9.35 -4.40
CA LYS A 55 -10.66 -10.53 -3.75
C LYS A 55 -9.17 -10.63 -4.06
N GLN A 56 -8.33 -10.68 -3.04
CA GLN A 56 -6.90 -10.93 -3.23
C GLN A 56 -6.63 -12.44 -3.30
N VAL A 57 -5.88 -12.86 -4.31
CA VAL A 57 -5.50 -14.27 -4.52
C VAL A 57 -3.98 -14.36 -4.72
N PRO A 58 -3.24 -14.93 -3.77
CA PRO A 58 -1.81 -15.14 -3.93
C PRO A 58 -1.55 -16.26 -4.93
N ILE A 59 -1.04 -15.92 -6.11
CA ILE A 59 -0.60 -16.88 -7.14
C ILE A 59 0.86 -17.29 -6.94
N ARG A 60 1.60 -16.50 -6.14
CA ARG A 60 2.98 -16.78 -5.77
C ARG A 60 3.16 -16.54 -4.29
N ILE A 61 3.94 -17.40 -3.65
CA ILE A 61 4.32 -17.26 -2.25
C ILE A 61 5.83 -17.09 -2.20
N SER A 62 6.30 -15.99 -1.61
CA SER A 62 7.73 -15.71 -1.46
C SER A 62 8.21 -16.02 -0.03
N PRO A 63 9.34 -16.73 0.12
CA PRO A 63 9.93 -17.02 1.42
C PRO A 63 10.77 -15.84 1.97
N VAL A 64 10.91 -14.75 1.22
CA VAL A 64 11.68 -13.57 1.63
C VAL A 64 10.77 -12.37 1.89
N ASN A 65 11.26 -11.37 2.63
CA ASN A 65 10.54 -10.11 2.84
C ASN A 65 10.27 -9.41 1.50
N CYS A 66 9.22 -8.57 1.45
CA CYS A 66 9.01 -7.71 0.28
C CYS A 66 10.15 -6.67 0.16
N PRO A 67 10.34 -6.08 -1.03
CA PRO A 67 11.36 -5.05 -1.24
C PRO A 67 11.24 -3.87 -0.26
N ASP A 68 10.01 -3.43 0.03
CA ASP A 68 9.77 -2.32 0.95
C ASP A 68 10.18 -2.68 2.38
N CYS A 69 9.73 -3.81 2.94
CA CYS A 69 10.15 -4.25 4.27
C CYS A 69 11.65 -4.54 4.35
N THR A 70 12.27 -4.98 3.25
CA THR A 70 13.71 -5.20 3.20
C THR A 70 14.46 -3.88 3.29
N ARG A 71 14.00 -2.85 2.56
CA ARG A 71 14.55 -1.49 2.62
C ARG A 71 14.37 -0.88 4.01
N ASP A 72 13.18 -1.00 4.61
CA ASP A 72 12.89 -0.42 5.93
C ASP A 72 13.75 -1.07 7.03
N LYS A 73 13.96 -2.38 6.97
CA LYS A 73 14.87 -3.08 7.88
C LYS A 73 16.32 -2.62 7.68
N GLY A 74 16.75 -2.43 6.44
CA GLY A 74 18.08 -1.91 6.12
C GLY A 74 18.31 -0.50 6.65
N GLU A 75 17.34 0.40 6.45
CA GLU A 75 17.42 1.78 6.95
C GLU A 75 17.44 1.81 8.48
N ARG A 76 16.60 1.01 9.14
CA ARG A 76 16.59 0.92 10.60
C ARG A 76 17.91 0.36 11.15
N ALA A 77 18.49 -0.64 10.49
CA ALA A 77 19.81 -1.17 10.84
C ALA A 77 20.92 -0.12 10.68
N ARG A 78 20.87 0.68 9.60
CA ARG A 78 21.81 1.79 9.38
C ARG A 78 21.71 2.85 10.48
N ILE A 79 20.50 3.29 10.82
CA ILE A 79 20.29 4.28 11.90
C ILE A 79 20.78 3.73 13.24
N ASN A 80 20.51 2.47 13.54
CA ASN A 80 21.00 1.83 14.77
C ASN A 80 22.53 1.77 14.80
N ALA A 81 23.17 1.35 13.71
CA ALA A 81 24.63 1.32 13.61
C ALA A 81 25.26 2.71 13.79
N LEU A 82 24.63 3.76 13.24
CA LEU A 82 25.04 5.13 13.48
C LEU A 82 24.93 5.46 14.98
N LYS A 83 23.78 5.20 15.62
CA LYS A 83 23.58 5.43 17.06
C LYS A 83 24.59 4.69 17.94
N ASP A 84 24.94 3.46 17.59
CA ASP A 84 25.93 2.68 18.34
C ASP A 84 27.34 3.25 18.16
N ALA A 85 27.70 3.65 16.94
CA ALA A 85 28.95 4.37 16.68
C ALA A 85 29.02 5.71 17.45
N TRP A 86 27.90 6.42 17.60
CA TRP A 86 27.80 7.62 18.44
C TRP A 86 28.03 7.30 19.91
N ARG A 87 27.35 6.29 20.47
CA ARG A 87 27.55 5.86 21.87
C ARG A 87 29.00 5.49 22.14
N ALA A 88 29.65 4.81 21.20
CA ALA A 88 31.05 4.40 21.33
C ALA A 88 32.04 5.58 21.34
N LYS A 89 31.72 6.70 20.67
CA LYS A 89 32.61 7.88 20.57
C LYS A 89 32.43 8.91 21.71
N GLY A 90 31.44 8.74 22.58
CA GLY A 90 31.35 9.47 23.85
C GLY A 90 30.97 10.96 23.79
N THR A 91 30.70 11.54 22.62
CA THR A 91 30.20 12.93 22.50
C THR A 91 29.07 13.05 21.48
N PRO A 92 27.90 13.61 21.86
CA PRO A 92 26.82 13.86 20.91
C PRO A 92 27.19 15.00 19.95
N PRO A 93 26.64 15.01 18.72
CA PRO A 93 26.76 16.18 17.86
C PRO A 93 26.05 17.35 18.55
N GLN A 94 26.74 18.48 18.69
CA GLN A 94 26.08 19.72 19.06
C GLN A 94 25.05 20.02 17.98
N THR A 95 23.77 19.89 18.29
CA THR A 95 22.74 20.55 17.50
C THR A 95 23.15 22.02 17.45
N PRO A 96 23.45 22.62 16.29
CA PRO A 96 23.70 24.05 16.25
C PRO A 96 22.48 24.70 16.89
N ALA A 97 22.72 25.48 17.94
CA ALA A 97 21.68 26.16 18.68
C ALA A 97 20.79 26.87 17.65
N ALA A 98 19.50 26.57 17.67
CA ALA A 98 18.53 27.30 16.85
C ALA A 98 18.73 28.77 17.14
N SER A 99 19.32 29.50 16.19
CA SER A 99 19.42 30.95 16.26
C SER A 99 17.99 31.46 16.30
N GLN A 100 17.56 31.91 17.47
CA GLN A 100 16.30 32.57 17.68
C GLN A 100 16.28 33.85 16.83
N GLY A 101 15.75 33.73 15.62
CA GLY A 101 15.39 34.83 14.75
C GLY A 101 13.88 34.93 14.70
N VAL A 102 13.25 35.37 15.79
CA VAL A 102 11.84 35.76 15.77
C VAL A 102 11.77 37.10 15.03
N GLN A 103 11.54 37.07 13.71
CA GLN A 103 11.14 38.27 12.98
C GLN A 103 9.64 38.46 13.20
N SER A 104 9.31 39.39 14.07
CA SER A 104 7.96 39.92 14.23
C SER A 104 7.61 40.70 12.97
N TRP A 105 6.61 40.23 12.22
CA TRP A 105 6.06 40.98 11.10
C TRP A 105 4.99 41.94 11.64
N SER A 106 5.30 43.24 11.58
CA SER A 106 4.34 44.33 11.77
C SER A 106 4.22 45.04 10.42
N GLY A 107 3.05 44.94 9.79
CA GLY A 107 2.70 45.61 8.54
C GLY A 107 1.22 45.48 8.27
#